data_AF-A0A7I0JQK3-F1
#
_entry.id   AF-A0A7I0JQK3-F1
#
_cell.length_a   1.000
_cell.length_b   1.000
_cell.length_c   1.000
_cell.angle_alpha   90.00
_cell.angle_beta   90.00
_cell.angle_gamma   90.00
#
_symmetry.space_group_name_H-M   'P 1'
#
loop_
_entity.id
_entity.type
_entity.pdbx_description
1 polymer ?
#
loop_
_entity_poly.entity_id
_entity_poly.type
_entity_poly.pdbx_seq_one_letter_code
_entity_poly.pdbx_strand_id
1 'polypeptide(L)'
;AERYTAHDRIVAQGGSAGGMLMGAIANMAPDCFGGIVAEVPFVDVLTTMLDATLPLTPPEWPEWGNPIASADDYRTIAAYSPYDNVAALDYPAILALAGLTDPRVTYWEPAKWVARLRDRESGDNPVLFKINM
;
A
#
# COMPACT_ATOMS: atom_id res chain seq x y z
N ALA A 1 -16.13 18.67 17.52
CA ALA A 1 -14.97 17.77 17.34
C ALA A 1 -13.87 18.21 18.30
N GLU A 2 -13.21 17.27 18.95
CA GLU A 2 -12.30 17.45 20.10
C GLU A 2 -11.03 18.29 19.86
N ARG A 3 -10.75 18.71 18.61
CA ARG A 3 -9.62 19.58 18.20
C ARG A 3 -8.21 19.05 18.54
N TYR A 4 -8.01 17.73 18.56
CA TYR A 4 -6.68 17.15 18.77
C TYR A 4 -5.71 17.37 17.60
N THR A 5 -6.20 17.44 16.35
CA THR A 5 -5.36 17.57 15.16
C THR A 5 -6.10 18.24 14.00
N ALA A 6 -5.40 18.42 12.87
CA ALA A 6 -5.88 18.85 11.56
C ALA A 6 -5.19 18.01 10.48
N HIS A 7 -5.70 18.02 9.23
CA HIS A 7 -5.16 17.18 8.16
C HIS A 7 -3.65 17.35 7.96
N ASP A 8 -3.15 18.59 7.93
CA ASP A 8 -1.73 18.96 7.80
C ASP A 8 -0.88 18.67 9.06
N ARG A 9 -1.50 18.10 10.11
CA ARG A 9 -0.89 17.86 11.42
C ARG A 9 -1.10 16.43 11.93
N ILE A 10 -1.56 15.52 11.07
CA ILE A 10 -1.68 14.10 11.38
C ILE A 10 -0.88 13.27 10.37
N VAL A 11 -0.17 12.28 10.90
CA VAL A 11 0.57 11.29 10.11
C VAL A 11 -0.05 9.92 10.40
N ALA A 12 -0.33 9.16 9.34
CA ALA A 12 -0.70 7.76 9.45
C ALA A 12 0.54 6.87 9.38
N GLN A 13 0.57 5.79 10.15
CA GLN A 13 1.67 4.83 10.14
C GLN A 13 1.13 3.41 10.25
N GLY A 14 1.69 2.50 9.46
CA GLY A 14 1.35 1.08 9.51
C GLY A 14 2.36 0.22 8.75
N GLY A 15 2.51 -1.04 9.18
CA GLY A 15 3.45 -1.96 8.55
C GLY A 15 2.91 -3.36 8.27
N SER A 16 3.53 -4.07 7.32
CA SER A 16 3.05 -5.35 6.78
C SER A 16 1.62 -5.20 6.22
N ALA A 17 0.65 -5.97 6.72
CA ALA A 17 -0.78 -5.77 6.45
C ALA A 17 -1.30 -4.37 6.90
N GLY A 18 -0.71 -3.77 7.93
CA GLY A 18 -0.96 -2.37 8.28
C GLY A 18 -0.40 -1.38 7.22
N GLY A 19 0.62 -1.80 6.46
CA GLY A 19 1.13 -1.03 5.32
C GLY A 19 0.20 -1.10 4.10
N MET A 20 -0.55 -2.19 3.94
CA MET A 20 -1.67 -2.26 2.99
C MET A 20 -2.71 -1.18 3.31
N LEU A 21 -3.09 -1.04 4.59
CA LEU A 21 -3.99 0.01 5.04
C LEU A 21 -3.44 1.40 4.67
N MET A 22 -2.14 1.63 4.87
CA MET A 22 -1.51 2.90 4.49
C MET A 22 -1.62 3.18 2.99
N GLY A 23 -1.38 2.18 2.16
CA GLY A 23 -1.54 2.32 0.71
C GLY A 23 -3.01 2.53 0.29
N ALA A 24 -3.96 1.86 0.93
CA ALA A 24 -5.38 1.99 0.63
C ALA A 24 -5.91 3.39 1.00
N ILE A 25 -5.59 3.89 2.20
CA ILE A 25 -6.03 5.24 2.63
C ILE A 25 -5.36 6.35 1.83
N ALA A 26 -4.14 6.14 1.32
CA ALA A 26 -3.49 7.07 0.40
C ALA A 26 -4.34 7.28 -0.86
N ASN A 27 -4.97 6.22 -1.39
CA ASN A 27 -5.85 6.32 -2.55
C ASN A 27 -7.26 6.83 -2.20
N MET A 28 -7.82 6.35 -1.08
CA MET A 28 -9.22 6.61 -0.72
C MET A 28 -9.45 7.96 -0.03
N ALA A 29 -8.45 8.47 0.68
CA ALA A 29 -8.54 9.67 1.50
C ALA A 29 -7.20 10.41 1.60
N PRO A 30 -6.58 10.81 0.46
CA PRO A 30 -5.29 11.50 0.46
C PRO A 30 -5.31 12.80 1.28
N ASP A 31 -6.43 13.53 1.26
CA ASP A 31 -6.60 14.82 1.93
C ASP A 31 -6.77 14.73 3.46
N CYS A 32 -6.82 13.52 4.02
CA CYS A 32 -7.03 13.32 5.45
C CYS A 32 -5.73 13.35 6.28
N PHE A 33 -4.57 13.26 5.63
CA PHE A 33 -3.28 13.12 6.30
C PHE A 33 -2.23 14.07 5.72
N GLY A 34 -1.36 14.61 6.56
CA GLY A 34 -0.23 15.43 6.15
C GLY A 34 0.99 14.58 5.77
N GLY A 35 0.97 13.30 6.15
CA GLY A 35 1.98 12.33 5.75
C GLY A 35 1.59 10.89 6.07
N ILE A 36 2.26 9.95 5.41
CA ILE A 36 2.07 8.51 5.57
C ILE A 36 3.44 7.82 5.70
N VAL A 37 3.56 6.95 6.70
CA VAL A 37 4.72 6.05 6.88
C VAL A 37 4.26 4.62 6.67
N ALA A 38 4.74 4.00 5.60
CA ALA A 38 4.38 2.63 5.22
C ALA A 38 5.59 1.69 5.40
N GLU A 39 5.52 0.80 6.36
CA GLU A 39 6.63 -0.09 6.75
C GLU A 39 6.48 -1.50 6.18
N VAL A 40 7.44 -1.97 5.38
CA VAL A 40 7.37 -3.24 4.64
C VAL A 40 5.96 -3.51 4.09
N PRO A 41 5.39 -2.57 3.31
CA PRO A 41 3.95 -2.51 3.13
C PRO A 41 3.49 -3.51 2.06
N PHE A 42 2.47 -4.31 2.39
CA PHE A 42 1.80 -5.24 1.47
C PHE A 42 0.88 -4.45 0.53
N VAL A 43 1.38 -4.03 -0.63
CA VAL A 43 0.72 -3.01 -1.48
C VAL A 43 0.39 -3.49 -2.89
N ASP A 44 0.91 -4.63 -3.32
CA ASP A 44 0.60 -5.24 -4.63
C ASP A 44 -0.38 -6.41 -4.46
N VAL A 45 -1.40 -6.20 -3.62
CA VAL A 45 -2.27 -7.24 -3.05
C VAL A 45 -2.86 -8.13 -4.13
N LEU A 46 -3.44 -7.55 -5.19
CA LEU A 46 -4.09 -8.33 -6.24
C LEU A 46 -3.08 -9.23 -6.97
N THR A 47 -1.96 -8.66 -7.40
CA THR A 47 -0.92 -9.41 -8.12
C THR A 47 -0.35 -10.53 -7.24
N THR A 48 0.00 -10.22 -5.99
CA THR A 48 0.56 -11.20 -5.04
C THR A 48 -0.43 -12.32 -4.75
N MET A 49 -1.71 -12.01 -4.52
CA MET A 49 -2.74 -13.01 -4.22
C MET A 49 -3.13 -13.89 -5.42
N LEU A 50 -2.81 -13.45 -6.64
CA LEU A 50 -2.94 -14.23 -7.87
C LEU A 50 -1.76 -15.20 -8.12
N ASP A 51 -0.66 -15.08 -7.38
CA ASP A 51 0.53 -15.93 -7.55
C ASP A 51 0.67 -16.96 -6.42
N ALA A 52 0.20 -18.18 -6.67
CA ALA A 52 0.29 -19.29 -5.73
C ALA A 52 1.73 -19.83 -5.52
N THR A 53 2.73 -19.35 -6.26
CA THR A 53 4.13 -19.77 -6.10
C THR A 53 4.84 -19.01 -4.98
N LEU A 54 4.29 -17.87 -4.54
CA LEU A 54 4.79 -17.10 -3.41
C LEU A 54 4.45 -17.82 -2.08
N PRO A 55 5.40 -17.89 -1.13
CA PRO A 55 5.30 -18.77 0.04
C PRO A 55 4.15 -18.43 0.99
N LEU A 56 3.75 -17.15 1.05
CA LEU A 56 2.67 -16.70 1.92
C LEU A 56 1.31 -16.60 1.22
N THR A 57 1.26 -16.60 -0.12
CA THR A 57 -0.01 -16.42 -0.84
C THR A 57 -1.04 -17.50 -0.51
N PRO A 58 -0.76 -18.82 -0.68
CA PRO A 58 -1.77 -19.83 -0.36
C PRO A 58 -2.22 -19.84 1.11
N PRO A 59 -1.30 -19.69 2.09
CA PRO A 59 -1.67 -19.53 3.50
C PRO A 59 -2.52 -18.29 3.83
N GLU A 60 -2.44 -17.22 3.04
CA GLU A 60 -3.15 -15.96 3.29
C GLU A 60 -4.52 -15.85 2.59
N TRP A 61 -4.85 -16.73 1.65
CA TRP A 61 -6.19 -16.75 1.03
C TRP A 61 -7.37 -16.82 2.04
N PRO A 62 -7.29 -17.55 3.18
CA PRO A 62 -8.35 -17.52 4.18
C PRO A 62 -8.58 -16.15 4.84
N GLU A 63 -7.60 -15.24 4.78
CA GLU A 63 -7.69 -13.87 5.31
C GLU A 63 -8.25 -12.91 4.26
N TRP A 64 -7.67 -12.89 3.05
CA TRP A 64 -7.97 -11.86 2.04
C TRP A 64 -8.96 -12.30 0.96
N GLY A 65 -9.14 -13.61 0.79
CA GLY A 65 -9.81 -14.22 -0.36
C GLY A 65 -8.85 -14.84 -1.37
N ASN A 66 -9.37 -15.72 -2.22
CA ASN A 66 -8.63 -16.39 -3.28
C ASN A 66 -9.08 -15.87 -4.67
N PRO A 67 -8.39 -14.88 -5.24
CA PRO A 67 -8.78 -14.28 -6.52
C PRO A 67 -8.55 -15.21 -7.72
N ILE A 68 -7.85 -16.33 -7.54
CA ILE A 68 -7.70 -17.37 -8.58
C ILE A 68 -8.99 -18.20 -8.69
N ALA A 69 -9.59 -18.51 -7.55
CA ALA A 69 -10.77 -19.39 -7.47
C ALA A 69 -12.11 -18.64 -7.47
N SER A 70 -12.11 -17.36 -7.08
CA SER A 70 -13.33 -16.56 -6.88
C SER A 70 -13.25 -15.21 -7.59
N ALA A 71 -14.18 -14.97 -8.52
CA ALA A 71 -14.31 -13.68 -9.19
C ALA A 71 -14.83 -12.57 -8.26
N ASP A 72 -15.57 -12.93 -7.20
CA ASP A 72 -15.98 -11.99 -6.16
C ASP A 72 -14.78 -11.55 -5.32
N ASP A 73 -13.90 -12.47 -4.96
CA ASP A 73 -12.67 -12.17 -4.20
C ASP A 73 -11.75 -11.32 -5.06
N TYR A 74 -11.61 -11.63 -6.35
CA TYR A 74 -10.88 -10.79 -7.31
C TYR A 74 -11.39 -9.36 -7.29
N ARG A 75 -12.72 -9.15 -7.45
CA ARG A 75 -13.30 -7.80 -7.46
C ARG A 75 -13.10 -7.08 -6.15
N THR A 76 -13.24 -7.80 -5.04
CA THR A 76 -13.08 -7.24 -3.70
C THR A 76 -11.65 -6.77 -3.49
N ILE A 77 -10.66 -7.63 -3.78
CA ILE A 77 -9.24 -7.30 -3.66
C ILE A 77 -8.85 -6.18 -4.62
N ALA A 78 -9.30 -6.24 -5.87
CA ALA A 78 -9.02 -5.21 -6.87
C ALA A 78 -9.56 -3.83 -6.46
N ALA A 79 -10.68 -3.76 -5.72
CA ALA A 79 -11.28 -2.50 -5.28
C ALA A 79 -10.46 -1.76 -4.22
N TYR A 80 -9.58 -2.44 -3.48
CA TYR A 80 -8.77 -1.80 -2.43
C TYR A 80 -7.25 -1.96 -2.61
N SER A 81 -6.79 -2.86 -3.49
CA SER A 81 -5.37 -3.13 -3.72
C SER A 81 -4.61 -1.81 -3.99
N PRO A 82 -3.65 -1.41 -3.12
CA PRO A 82 -3.05 -0.09 -3.20
C PRO A 82 -2.38 0.21 -4.54
N TYR A 83 -1.61 -0.73 -5.07
CA TYR A 83 -0.91 -0.58 -6.35
C TYR A 83 -1.86 -0.38 -7.52
N ASP A 84 -2.97 -1.13 -7.54
CA ASP A 84 -3.94 -1.12 -8.64
C ASP A 84 -4.82 0.13 -8.66
N ASN A 85 -4.98 0.78 -7.50
CA ASN A 85 -5.82 1.97 -7.33
C ASN A 85 -5.04 3.29 -7.30
N VAL A 86 -3.74 3.29 -7.62
CA VAL A 86 -2.99 4.54 -7.78
C VAL A 86 -3.53 5.33 -8.97
N ALA A 87 -3.87 6.59 -8.74
CA ALA A 87 -4.49 7.48 -9.72
C ALA A 87 -3.79 8.85 -9.72
N ALA A 88 -4.21 9.75 -10.63
CA ALA A 88 -3.72 11.13 -10.64
C ALA A 88 -4.38 11.94 -9.51
N LEU A 89 -3.75 11.91 -8.33
CA LEU A 89 -4.20 12.55 -7.09
C LEU A 89 -3.04 13.34 -6.46
N ASP A 90 -3.35 14.28 -5.58
CA ASP A 90 -2.37 14.99 -4.74
C ASP A 90 -2.13 14.15 -3.48
N TYR A 91 -1.17 13.22 -3.52
CA TYR A 91 -0.93 12.34 -2.37
C TYR A 91 -0.20 13.11 -1.26
N PRO A 92 -0.39 12.74 0.02
CA PRO A 92 0.40 13.32 1.09
C PRO A 92 1.87 12.88 0.99
N ALA A 93 2.76 13.51 1.76
CA ALA A 93 4.15 13.07 1.85
C ALA A 93 4.22 11.60 2.29
N ILE A 94 4.85 10.73 1.51
CA ILE A 94 4.92 9.28 1.79
C ILE A 94 6.37 8.86 2.03
N LEU A 95 6.59 8.10 3.11
CA LEU A 95 7.82 7.35 3.34
C LEU A 95 7.52 5.86 3.32
N ALA A 96 7.96 5.17 2.27
CA ALA A 96 7.92 3.71 2.17
C ALA A 96 9.26 3.11 2.64
N LEU A 97 9.19 2.22 3.62
CA LEU A 97 10.33 1.48 4.17
C LEU A 97 10.26 0.02 3.72
N ALA A 98 11.36 -0.55 3.27
CA ALA A 98 11.43 -1.95 2.83
C ALA A 98 12.74 -2.63 3.24
N GLY A 99 12.78 -3.96 3.18
CA GLY A 99 14.01 -4.75 3.30
C GLY A 99 14.22 -5.59 2.05
N LEU A 100 15.45 -5.60 1.51
CA LEU A 100 15.80 -6.40 0.33
C LEU A 100 15.54 -7.90 0.53
N THR A 101 15.78 -8.38 1.75
CA THR A 101 15.64 -9.78 2.14
C THR A 101 14.46 -10.02 3.09
N ASP A 102 13.44 -9.16 3.10
CA ASP A 102 12.24 -9.42 3.91
C ASP A 102 11.55 -10.70 3.37
N PRO A 103 11.35 -11.74 4.20
CA PRO A 103 10.79 -13.01 3.74
C PRO A 103 9.26 -13.01 3.68
N ARG A 104 8.60 -11.93 4.14
CA ARG A 104 7.14 -11.86 4.26
C ARG A 104 6.53 -10.95 3.21
N VAL A 105 7.02 -9.72 3.10
CA VAL A 105 6.57 -8.77 2.08
C VAL A 105 7.71 -8.58 1.10
N THR A 106 7.44 -8.91 -0.15
CA THR A 106 8.49 -8.95 -1.16
C THR A 106 8.93 -7.54 -1.51
N TYR A 107 10.25 -7.31 -1.59
CA TYR A 107 10.81 -5.94 -1.71
C TYR A 107 10.27 -5.17 -2.93
N TRP A 108 9.84 -5.88 -3.97
CA TRP A 108 9.34 -5.28 -5.20
C TRP A 108 7.95 -4.65 -5.03
N GLU A 109 7.15 -5.06 -4.05
CA GLU A 109 5.83 -4.47 -3.82
C GLU A 109 5.92 -2.97 -3.49
N PRO A 110 6.62 -2.55 -2.42
CA PRO A 110 6.82 -1.12 -2.16
C PRO A 110 7.63 -0.42 -3.26
N ALA A 111 8.57 -1.10 -3.92
CA ALA A 111 9.32 -0.50 -5.02
C ALA A 111 8.43 -0.15 -6.23
N LYS A 112 7.56 -1.08 -6.65
CA LYS A 112 6.57 -0.87 -7.71
C LYS A 112 5.58 0.23 -7.32
N TRP A 113 5.07 0.19 -6.09
CA TRP A 113 4.11 1.16 -5.59
C TRP A 113 4.66 2.58 -5.56
N VAL A 114 5.86 2.78 -5.00
CA VAL A 114 6.54 4.09 -5.03
C VAL A 114 6.76 4.58 -6.46
N ALA A 115 7.20 3.71 -7.37
CA ALA A 115 7.43 4.10 -8.75
C ALA A 115 6.13 4.57 -9.43
N ARG A 116 5.02 3.86 -9.19
CA ARG A 116 3.70 4.24 -9.73
C ARG A 116 3.14 5.50 -9.08
N LEU A 117 3.33 5.70 -7.77
CA LEU A 117 2.96 6.96 -7.11
C LEU A 117 3.69 8.14 -7.74
N ARG A 118 5.01 8.06 -7.91
CA ARG A 118 5.79 9.14 -8.54
C ARG A 118 5.41 9.42 -10.00
N ASP A 119 4.95 8.40 -10.73
CA ASP A 119 4.45 8.54 -12.10
C ASP A 119 3.09 9.24 -12.16
N ARG A 120 2.24 9.04 -11.15
CA ARG A 120 0.84 9.51 -11.15
C ARG A 120 0.57 10.69 -10.25
N GLU A 121 1.47 11.01 -9.33
CA GLU A 121 1.38 12.17 -8.45
C GLU A 121 1.03 13.43 -9.24
N SER A 122 0.04 14.17 -8.75
CA SER A 122 -0.41 15.44 -9.35
C SER A 122 -0.06 16.66 -8.51
N GLY A 123 0.39 16.46 -7.27
CA GLY A 123 0.95 17.49 -6.39
C GLY A 123 2.48 17.51 -6.36
N ASP A 124 3.02 18.19 -5.34
CA ASP A 124 4.47 18.40 -5.16
C ASP A 124 5.02 17.69 -3.91
N ASN A 125 4.22 16.84 -3.27
CA ASN A 125 4.62 16.15 -2.04
C ASN A 125 5.68 15.06 -2.33
N PRO A 126 6.67 14.89 -1.43
CA PRO A 126 7.71 13.90 -1.64
C PRO A 126 7.19 12.47 -1.39
N VAL A 127 7.47 11.57 -2.35
CA VAL A 127 7.32 10.12 -2.18
C VAL A 127 8.70 9.49 -2.07
N LEU A 128 9.10 9.12 -0.86
CA LEU A 128 10.42 8.59 -0.53
C LEU A 128 10.39 7.06 -0.38
N PHE A 129 11.49 6.42 -0.79
CA PHE A 129 11.70 4.99 -0.64
C PHE A 129 13.04 4.74 0.01
N LYS A 130 13.02 4.05 1.15
CA LYS A 130 14.21 3.60 1.84
C LYS A 130 14.19 2.08 1.94
N ILE A 131 15.21 1.46 1.37
CA ILE A 131 15.41 0.02 1.43
C ILE A 131 16.63 -0.29 2.29
N ASN A 132 16.46 -1.22 3.23
CA ASN A 132 17.58 -1.83 3.95
C ASN A 132 18.16 -2.94 3.06
N MET A 133 19.46 -2.83 2.76
CA MET A 133 20.22 -3.75 1.91
C MET A 133 20.76 -4.95 2.71
#